data_AF-A0A662PNH2-F1
#
_entry.id   AF-A0A662PNH2-F1
#
_cell.length_a   1.000
_cell.length_b   1.000
_cell.length_c   1.000
_cell.angle_alpha   90.00
_cell.angle_beta   90.00
_cell.angle_gamma   90.00
#
_symmetry.space_group_name_H-M   'P 1'
#
loop_
_entity.id
_entity.type
_entity.pdbx_description
1 polymer ?
#
loop_
_entity_poly.entity_id
_entity_poly.type
_entity_poly.pdbx_seq_one_letter_code
_entity_poly.pdbx_strand_id
1 'polypeptide(L)'
;LAVSEEGINLFKILLIPGPEVGEHSIWVSNVKSFCPRFDVVYTNNPLVRRLFEDEGYPVKQLELYRRDFEMGTRIRRMMLEGEPWEDLVPKSVAEFIKKIKGVERLKEICSRD
;
A
#
# COMPACT_ATOMS: atom_id res chain seq x y z
N LEU A 1 -14.48 5.84 1.16
CA LEU A 1 -13.15 5.22 1.25
C LEU A 1 -13.37 3.72 1.46
N ALA A 2 -12.57 2.86 0.84
CA ALA A 2 -12.74 1.40 0.96
C ALA A 2 -12.82 0.91 2.41
N VAL A 3 -12.03 1.51 3.30
CA VAL A 3 -12.07 1.22 4.75
C VAL A 3 -13.48 1.41 5.34
N SER A 4 -14.20 2.46 4.94
CA SER A 4 -15.57 2.71 5.40
C SER A 4 -16.61 1.78 4.77
N GLU A 5 -16.39 1.38 3.52
CA GLU A 5 -17.23 0.39 2.81
C GLU A 5 -17.21 -0.96 3.53
N GLU A 6 -16.04 -1.37 4.00
CA GLU A 6 -15.84 -2.61 4.79
C GLU A 6 -16.30 -2.49 6.25
N GLY A 7 -16.99 -1.41 6.63
CA GLY A 7 -17.51 -1.21 7.98
C GLY A 7 -16.43 -0.98 9.05
N ILE A 8 -15.20 -0.65 8.65
CA ILE A 8 -14.12 -0.40 9.60
C ILE A 8 -14.28 1.00 10.20
N ASN A 9 -14.26 1.05 11.54
CA ASN A 9 -14.38 2.29 12.29
C ASN A 9 -13.17 3.22 12.05
N LEU A 10 -13.40 4.34 11.37
CA LEU A 10 -12.36 5.32 11.03
C LEU A 10 -11.72 5.98 12.27
N PHE A 11 -12.36 5.99 13.44
CA PHE A 11 -11.74 6.48 14.67
C PHE A 11 -10.56 5.62 15.15
N LYS A 12 -10.38 4.43 14.58
CA LYS A 12 -9.26 3.52 14.89
C LYS A 12 -8.11 3.61 13.90
N ILE A 13 -8.22 4.43 12.85
CA ILE A 13 -7.28 4.45 11.72
C ILE A 13 -6.86 5.88 11.41
N LEU A 14 -5.57 6.06 11.16
CA LEU A 14 -4.99 7.28 10.60
C LEU A 14 -4.33 6.93 9.27
N LEU A 15 -4.73 7.63 8.20
CA LEU A 15 -4.10 7.52 6.89
C LEU A 15 -3.11 8.67 6.74
N ILE A 16 -1.82 8.35 6.77
CA ILE A 16 -0.73 9.33 6.73
C ILE A 16 0.07 9.09 5.45
N PRO A 17 0.09 10.03 4.49
CA PRO A 17 0.99 9.96 3.34
C PRO A 17 2.44 10.00 3.83
N GLY A 18 3.20 8.94 3.54
CA GLY A 18 4.59 8.84 3.98
C GLY A 18 5.54 9.57 3.04
N PRO A 19 6.57 10.27 3.56
CA PRO A 19 7.62 10.84 2.72
C PRO A 19 8.50 9.72 2.15
N GLU A 20 8.78 9.77 0.84
CA GLU A 20 9.87 8.99 0.26
C GLU A 20 11.16 9.79 0.43
N VAL A 21 12.08 9.24 1.20
CA VAL A 21 13.36 9.88 1.52
C VAL A 21 14.45 9.02 0.89
N GLY A 22 15.31 9.63 0.09
CA GLY A 22 16.39 8.95 -0.62
C GLY A 22 17.48 8.37 0.28
N GLU A 23 17.35 8.51 1.59
CA GLU A 23 18.33 8.08 2.58
C GLU A 23 17.67 7.22 3.68
N HIS A 24 18.09 5.95 3.74
CA HIS A 24 17.52 4.97 4.67
C HIS A 24 17.85 5.24 6.15
N SER A 25 19.00 5.86 6.42
CA SER A 25 19.49 6.15 7.79
C SER A 25 18.53 7.05 8.59
N ILE A 26 17.84 7.98 7.92
CA ILE A 26 16.92 8.95 8.53
C ILE A 26 15.44 8.57 8.35
N TRP A 27 15.15 7.49 7.63
CA TRP A 27 13.79 7.15 7.23
C TRP A 27 12.88 6.87 8.43
N VAL A 28 13.36 6.17 9.45
CA VAL A 28 12.56 5.88 10.67
C VAL A 28 12.25 7.15 11.44
N SER A 29 13.24 8.05 11.62
CA SER A 29 13.01 9.36 12.23
C SER A 29 11.98 10.19 11.46
N ASN A 30 11.98 10.12 10.13
CA ASN A 30 10.95 10.76 9.31
C ASN A 30 9.58 10.12 9.54
N VAL A 31 9.46 8.79 9.54
CA VAL A 31 8.16 8.16 9.87
C VAL A 31 7.64 8.61 11.25
N LYS A 32 8.51 8.71 12.25
CA LYS A 32 8.16 9.17 13.60
C LYS A 32 7.72 10.64 13.66
N SER A 33 8.17 11.50 12.75
CA SER A 33 7.76 12.91 12.74
C SER A 33 6.39 13.14 12.09
N PHE A 34 5.98 12.26 11.18
CA PHE A 34 4.67 12.33 10.52
C PHE A 34 3.58 11.56 11.28
N CYS A 35 3.96 10.56 12.08
CA CYS A 35 3.03 9.70 12.80
C CYS A 35 2.92 10.09 14.28
N PRO A 36 1.73 9.95 14.89
CA PRO A 36 1.62 9.89 16.34
C PRO A 36 2.47 8.74 16.90
N ARG A 37 2.65 8.73 18.23
CA ARG A 37 3.33 7.62 18.91
C ARG A 37 2.68 6.28 18.54
N PHE A 38 3.52 5.31 18.19
CA PHE A 38 3.14 3.92 17.93
C PHE A 38 4.09 2.96 18.65
N ASP A 39 3.61 1.76 18.94
CA ASP A 39 4.33 0.80 19.78
C ASP A 39 4.81 -0.46 19.02
N VAL A 40 4.18 -0.80 17.89
CA VAL A 40 4.49 -2.00 17.10
C VAL A 40 4.45 -1.67 15.62
N VAL A 41 5.42 -2.18 14.87
CA VAL A 41 5.49 -2.03 13.40
C VAL A 41 5.15 -3.35 12.74
N TYR A 42 4.29 -3.32 11.72
CA TYR A 42 3.98 -4.48 10.90
C TYR A 42 4.57 -4.33 9.50
N THR A 43 5.48 -5.22 9.10
CA THR A 43 6.10 -5.17 7.77
C THR A 43 6.64 -6.54 7.35
N ASN A 44 6.53 -6.83 6.05
CA ASN A 44 7.18 -7.96 5.41
C ASN A 44 8.41 -7.54 4.58
N ASN A 45 8.78 -6.25 4.59
CA ASN A 45 9.97 -5.75 3.92
C ASN A 45 11.20 -5.92 4.84
N PRO A 46 12.23 -6.70 4.45
CA PRO A 46 13.41 -6.95 5.29
C PRO A 46 14.19 -5.69 5.68
N LEU A 47 14.27 -4.70 4.79
CA LEU A 47 14.97 -3.44 5.07
C LEU A 47 14.21 -2.62 6.11
N VAL A 48 12.91 -2.40 5.92
CA VAL A 48 12.07 -1.66 6.86
C VAL A 48 12.09 -2.34 8.24
N ARG A 49 12.05 -3.67 8.26
CA ARG A 49 12.20 -4.44 9.50
C ARG A 49 13.51 -4.11 10.21
N ARG A 50 14.63 -4.22 9.49
CA ARG A 50 15.96 -3.96 10.08
C ARG A 50 16.06 -2.56 10.66
N LEU A 51 15.63 -1.54 9.90
CA LEU A 51 15.69 -0.15 10.33
C LEU A 51 14.91 0.11 11.63
N PHE A 52 13.72 -0.47 11.77
CA PHE A 52 12.92 -0.30 12.99
C PHE A 52 13.42 -1.14 14.18
N GLU A 53 13.92 -2.35 13.93
CA GLU A 53 14.55 -3.18 14.97
C GLU A 53 15.80 -2.50 15.53
N ASP A 54 16.61 -1.83 14.69
CA ASP A 54 17.79 -1.07 15.11
C ASP A 54 17.43 0.15 16.00
N GLU A 55 16.22 0.72 15.84
CA GLU A 55 15.67 1.75 16.74
C GLU A 55 14.92 1.18 17.97
N GLY A 56 14.93 -0.14 18.17
CA GLY A 56 14.34 -0.80 19.34
C GLY A 56 12.82 -1.02 19.27
N TYR A 57 12.21 -0.91 18.10
CA TYR A 57 10.78 -1.19 17.93
C TYR A 57 10.51 -2.69 17.77
N PRO A 58 9.46 -3.23 18.42
CA PRO A 58 8.93 -4.54 18.07
C PRO A 58 8.39 -4.56 16.64
N VAL A 59 8.97 -5.41 15.80
CA VAL A 59 8.51 -5.61 14.42
C VAL A 59 7.86 -6.98 14.26
N LYS A 60 6.65 -7.00 13.70
CA LYS A 60 5.88 -8.20 13.39
C LYS A 60 5.71 -8.37 11.89
N GLN A 61 5.82 -9.61 11.45
CA GLN A 61 5.45 -10.00 10.09
C GLN A 61 3.96 -10.33 10.04
N LEU A 62 3.38 -10.19 8.86
CA LEU A 62 1.98 -10.50 8.58
C LEU A 62 1.91 -11.70 7.64
N GLU A 63 0.98 -12.60 7.88
CA GLU A 63 0.62 -13.59 6.88
C GLU A 63 0.02 -12.89 5.67
N LEU A 64 0.57 -13.18 4.48
CA LEU A 64 0.11 -12.55 3.24
C LEU A 64 -1.21 -13.20 2.82
N TYR A 65 -2.29 -12.41 2.86
CA TYR A 65 -3.60 -12.83 2.41
C TYR A 65 -3.60 -13.01 0.88
N ARG A 66 -4.07 -14.19 0.41
CA ARG A 66 -4.28 -14.53 -1.01
C ARG A 66 -3.18 -14.05 -1.95
N ARG A 67 -1.92 -14.29 -1.57
CA ARG A 67 -0.73 -13.77 -2.28
C ARG A 67 -0.71 -14.08 -3.78
N ASP A 68 -1.31 -15.19 -4.21
CA ASP A 68 -1.30 -15.51 -5.64
C ASP A 68 -2.29 -14.67 -6.46
N PHE A 69 -3.33 -14.12 -5.82
CA PHE A 69 -4.46 -13.47 -6.50
C PHE A 69 -4.53 -11.96 -6.23
N GLU A 70 -4.36 -11.52 -4.98
CA GLU A 70 -4.63 -10.14 -4.54
C GLU A 70 -3.33 -9.34 -4.41
N MET A 71 -2.48 -9.43 -5.44
CA MET A 71 -1.24 -8.65 -5.54
C MET A 71 -1.37 -7.50 -6.53
N GLY A 72 -0.94 -6.31 -6.11
CA GLY A 72 -0.94 -5.13 -6.98
C GLY A 72 -0.20 -5.34 -8.31
N THR A 73 0.87 -6.13 -8.34
CA THR A 73 1.56 -6.51 -9.59
C THR A 73 0.66 -7.28 -10.54
N ARG A 74 -0.09 -8.27 -10.04
CA ARG A 74 -1.02 -9.08 -10.85
C ARG A 74 -2.21 -8.24 -11.31
N ILE A 75 -2.83 -7.48 -10.41
CA ILE A 75 -3.95 -6.59 -10.72
C ILE A 75 -3.56 -5.60 -11.83
N ARG A 76 -2.38 -4.96 -11.73
CA ARG A 76 -1.88 -4.05 -12.79
C ARG A 76 -1.62 -4.78 -14.12
N ARG A 77 -1.11 -6.02 -14.08
CA ARG A 77 -0.93 -6.83 -15.30
C ARG A 77 -2.28 -7.11 -15.98
N MET A 78 -3.28 -7.53 -15.22
CA MET A 78 -4.64 -7.77 -15.72
C MET A 78 -5.24 -6.52 -16.36
N MET A 79 -5.08 -5.34 -15.71
CA MET A 79 -5.49 -4.05 -16.29
C MET A 79 -4.82 -3.77 -17.66
N LEU A 80 -3.53 -4.07 -17.79
CA LEU A 80 -2.78 -3.90 -19.05
C LEU A 80 -3.26 -4.87 -20.13
N GLU A 81 -3.48 -6.14 -19.76
CA GLU A 81 -3.93 -7.22 -20.65
C GLU A 81 -5.42 -7.12 -21.02
N GLY A 82 -6.19 -6.25 -20.35
CA GLY A 82 -7.63 -6.11 -20.55
C GLY A 82 -8.45 -7.23 -19.89
N GLU A 83 -7.86 -7.94 -18.92
CA GLU A 83 -8.53 -8.97 -18.14
C GLU A 83 -9.39 -8.34 -17.01
N PRO A 84 -10.44 -9.03 -16.53
CA PRO A 84 -11.28 -8.56 -15.41
C PRO A 84 -10.47 -8.46 -14.11
N TRP A 85 -10.47 -7.29 -13.47
CA TRP A 85 -9.67 -7.06 -12.24
C TRP A 85 -10.49 -6.44 -11.11
N GLU A 86 -11.68 -5.93 -11.41
CA GLU A 86 -12.49 -5.14 -10.47
C GLU A 86 -12.88 -5.92 -9.22
N ASP A 87 -13.11 -7.22 -9.31
CA ASP A 87 -13.48 -8.08 -8.18
C ASP A 87 -12.29 -8.40 -7.25
N LEU A 88 -11.06 -8.01 -7.63
CA LEU A 88 -9.86 -8.17 -6.81
C LEU A 88 -9.60 -6.97 -5.88
N VAL A 89 -10.46 -5.96 -5.91
CA VAL A 89 -10.39 -4.78 -5.04
C VAL A 89 -11.78 -4.42 -4.50
N PRO A 90 -11.89 -3.65 -3.40
CA PRO A 90 -13.18 -3.13 -2.95
C PRO A 90 -13.86 -2.28 -4.03
N LYS A 91 -15.19 -2.26 -4.05
CA LYS A 91 -15.96 -1.63 -5.14
C LYS A 91 -15.62 -0.14 -5.27
N SER A 92 -15.50 0.57 -4.14
CA SER A 92 -15.13 1.98 -4.15
C SER A 92 -13.74 2.26 -4.75
N VAL A 93 -12.82 1.29 -4.69
CA VAL A 93 -11.49 1.39 -5.33
C VAL A 93 -11.62 1.23 -6.84
N ALA A 94 -12.37 0.23 -7.31
CA ALA A 94 -12.61 0.01 -8.73
C ALA A 94 -13.28 1.23 -9.38
N GLU A 95 -14.31 1.79 -8.73
CA GLU A 95 -14.98 3.02 -9.16
C GLU A 95 -14.02 4.21 -9.20
N PHE A 96 -13.16 4.36 -8.19
CA PHE A 96 -12.16 5.43 -8.15
C PHE A 96 -11.15 5.32 -9.30
N ILE A 97 -10.62 4.12 -9.56
CA ILE A 97 -9.68 3.87 -10.66
C ILE A 97 -10.32 4.22 -12.00
N LYS A 98 -11.58 3.82 -12.24
CA LYS A 98 -12.33 4.18 -13.45
C LYS A 98 -12.54 5.69 -13.57
N LYS A 99 -12.91 6.35 -12.47
CA LYS A 99 -13.10 7.81 -12.42
C LYS A 99 -11.84 8.59 -12.82
N ILE A 100 -10.66 8.11 -12.43
CA ILE A 100 -9.39 8.78 -12.73
C ILE A 100 -8.75 8.33 -14.05
N LYS A 101 -9.44 7.49 -14.84
CA LYS A 101 -8.90 6.84 -16.06
C LYS A 101 -7.58 6.12 -15.79
N GLY A 102 -7.53 5.36 -14.69
CA GLY A 102 -6.30 4.76 -14.20
C GLY A 102 -5.76 3.64 -15.09
N VAL A 103 -6.65 2.89 -15.76
CA VAL A 103 -6.26 1.81 -16.68
C VAL A 103 -5.64 2.39 -17.96
N GLU A 104 -6.24 3.46 -18.49
CA GLU A 104 -5.76 4.19 -19.65
C GLU A 104 -4.38 4.79 -19.36
N ARG A 105 -4.23 5.49 -18.23
CA ARG A 105 -2.95 6.04 -17.79
C ARG A 105 -1.88 4.95 -17.63
N LEU A 106 -2.24 3.81 -17.06
CA LEU A 106 -1.31 2.69 -16.89
C LEU A 106 -0.84 2.16 -18.25
N LYS A 107 -1.74 2.02 -19.23
CA LYS A 107 -1.39 1.63 -20.60
C LYS A 107 -0.48 2.64 -21.28
N GLU A 108 -0.75 3.94 -21.13
CA GLU A 108 0.09 5.03 -21.67
C GLU A 108 1.51 5.03 -21.09
N ILE A 109 1.67 4.79 -19.79
CA ILE A 109 2.99 4.75 -19.14
C ILE A 109 3.77 3.49 -19.54
N CYS A 110 3.07 2.37 -19.76
CA CYS A 110 3.70 1.08 -20.10
C CYS A 110 3.89 0.88 -21.60
N SER A 111 3.17 1.61 -22.46
CA SER A 111 3.48 1.65 -23.89
C SER A 111 4.86 2.26 -24.05
N ARG A 112 5.78 1.47 -24.60
CA ARG A 112 7.06 1.98 -25.09
C ARG A 112 6.78 2.65 -26.42
N ASP A 113 7.30 3.86 -26.60
CA ASP A 113 7.62 4.35 -27.94
C ASP A 113 8.72 3.46 -28.56
#